data_AF-A0A160PCB8-F1
#
_entry.id   AF-A0A160PCB8-F1
#
_cell.length_a   1.000
_cell.length_b   1.000
_cell.length_c   1.000
_cell.angle_alpha   90.00
_cell.angle_beta   90.00
_cell.angle_gamma   90.00
#
_symmetry.space_group_name_H-M   'P 1'
#
loop_
_entity.id
_entity.type
_entity.pdbx_description
1 polymer ?
#
loop_
_entity_poly.entity_id
_entity_poly.type
_entity_poly.pdbx_seq_one_letter_code
_entity_poly.pdbx_strand_id
1 'polypeptide(L)'
;MSHAFDAASAASETHKVEEARIPGLLGVIDRTTRRLNHLILVLGGIALVAACLVLSYSVLIRYVLHEPTEWQDETAVFLIVGATFLSAAGVQAKRGHVAIEALTGLLSPAVNRMRLVLVDIVSLAFVAFFAWKSWSLFHEAWEDGQISQSTWGPPLWIPYLLMAAGMSLLSLQFVLQIAEAVLYGPRSAGWAKPKIGIGADVNRDMRDRPDLTPEGPDPLESTITPKAAPIRPVTTTGGKA
;
A
#
# COMPACT_ATOMS: atom_id res chain seq x y z
N MET A 1 -13.38 10.19 27.47
CA MET A 1 -12.91 10.78 26.19
C MET A 1 -11.39 10.69 26.00
N SER A 2 -10.58 10.33 27.01
CA SER A 2 -9.11 10.14 26.88
C SER A 2 -8.71 8.86 26.13
N HIS A 3 -9.46 7.76 26.29
CA HIS A 3 -9.13 6.47 25.68
C HIS A 3 -9.08 6.49 24.13
N ALA A 4 -9.81 7.37 23.48
CA ALA A 4 -9.76 7.52 22.02
C ALA A 4 -8.46 8.20 21.55
N PHE A 5 -7.95 9.14 22.36
CA PHE A 5 -6.67 9.81 22.10
C PHE A 5 -5.49 8.89 22.45
N ASP A 6 -5.60 8.08 23.50
CA ASP A 6 -4.62 7.05 23.85
C ASP A 6 -4.56 5.93 22.80
N ALA A 7 -5.69 5.51 22.22
CA ALA A 7 -5.72 4.54 21.13
C ALA A 7 -5.11 5.09 19.83
N ALA A 8 -5.32 6.39 19.54
CA ALA A 8 -4.67 7.08 18.43
C ALA A 8 -3.16 7.27 18.67
N SER A 9 -2.75 7.51 19.92
CA SER A 9 -1.34 7.62 20.32
C SER A 9 -0.64 6.25 20.27
N ALA A 10 -1.30 5.18 20.70
CA ALA A 10 -0.81 3.80 20.64
C ALA A 10 -0.72 3.27 19.19
N ALA A 11 -1.60 3.73 18.28
CA ALA A 11 -1.46 3.46 16.85
C ALA A 11 -0.27 4.22 16.20
N SER A 12 0.22 5.29 16.84
CA SER A 12 1.41 6.03 16.39
C SER A 12 2.73 5.40 16.85
N GLU A 13 2.69 4.52 17.86
CA GLU A 13 3.79 3.59 18.18
C GLU A 13 3.85 2.48 17.13
N THR A 14 4.00 2.92 15.88
CA THR A 14 4.61 2.13 14.82
C THR A 14 5.97 1.69 15.32
N HIS A 15 6.00 0.46 15.82
CA HIS A 15 7.20 -0.32 16.09
C HIS A 15 8.21 0.05 15.01
N LYS A 16 9.27 0.79 15.37
CA LYS A 16 10.38 1.11 14.48
C LYS A 16 10.83 -0.22 13.93
N VAL A 17 10.40 -0.55 12.71
CA VAL A 17 10.79 -1.78 12.04
C VAL A 17 12.29 -1.62 11.91
N GLU A 18 12.99 -2.40 12.72
CA GLU A 18 14.43 -2.36 12.88
C GLU A 18 15.04 -2.41 11.49
N GLU A 19 15.58 -1.24 11.09
CA GLU A 19 16.09 -1.01 9.74
C GLU A 19 17.01 -2.17 9.41
N ALA A 20 16.64 -2.95 8.39
CA ALA A 20 17.51 -3.96 7.80
C ALA A 20 18.79 -3.23 7.37
N ARG A 21 19.79 -3.28 8.26
CA ARG A 21 21.04 -2.55 8.15
C ARG A 21 21.86 -3.25 7.08
N ILE A 22 21.72 -2.82 5.83
CA ILE A 22 22.55 -3.30 4.72
C ILE A 22 23.93 -2.61 4.83
N PRO A 23 25.03 -3.31 5.14
CA PRO A 23 26.36 -2.75 4.98
C PRO A 23 26.76 -2.76 3.48
N GLY A 24 27.28 -1.63 2.97
CA GLY A 24 27.85 -1.51 1.62
C GLY A 24 27.21 -0.47 0.71
N LEU A 25 27.62 -0.47 -0.57
CA LEU A 25 27.19 0.47 -1.63
C LEU A 25 25.66 0.46 -1.84
N LEU A 26 25.05 -0.73 -1.81
CA LEU A 26 23.60 -0.92 -1.94
C LEU A 26 22.82 -0.20 -0.83
N GLY A 27 23.31 -0.23 0.41
CA GLY A 27 22.69 0.46 1.54
C GLY A 27 22.84 1.99 1.50
N VAL A 28 23.78 2.52 0.71
CA VAL A 28 23.89 3.98 0.46
C VAL A 28 22.92 4.40 -0.64
N ILE A 29 22.85 3.61 -1.73
CA ILE A 29 21.90 3.85 -2.83
C ILE A 29 20.48 3.82 -2.29
N ASP A 30 20.12 2.78 -1.55
CA ASP A 30 18.79 2.63 -0.99
C ASP A 30 18.42 3.77 -0.02
N ARG A 31 19.32 4.16 0.91
CA ARG A 31 19.08 5.33 1.78
C ARG A 31 18.89 6.62 0.99
N THR A 32 19.65 6.81 -0.08
CA THR A 32 19.55 7.99 -0.94
C THR A 32 18.22 8.00 -1.69
N THR A 33 17.84 6.87 -2.27
CA THR A 33 16.55 6.69 -2.95
C THR A 33 15.39 6.91 -1.98
N ARG A 34 15.45 6.40 -0.75
CA ARG A 34 14.41 6.64 0.27
C ARG A 34 14.27 8.11 0.64
N ARG A 35 15.38 8.83 0.83
CA ARG A 35 15.36 10.27 1.13
C ARG A 35 14.79 11.06 -0.04
N LEU A 36 15.24 10.75 -1.26
CA LEU A 36 14.75 11.39 -2.48
C LEU A 36 13.24 11.14 -2.66
N ASN A 37 12.79 9.90 -2.51
CA ASN A 37 11.38 9.53 -2.53
C ASN A 37 10.56 10.27 -1.47
N HIS A 38 11.10 10.46 -0.26
CA HIS A 38 10.40 11.20 0.79
C HIS A 38 10.22 12.67 0.44
N LEU A 39 11.27 13.33 -0.06
CA LEU A 39 11.19 14.71 -0.54
C LEU A 39 10.17 14.83 -1.68
N ILE A 40 10.21 13.90 -2.63
CA ILE A 40 9.28 13.87 -3.75
C ILE A 40 7.83 13.70 -3.29
N LEU A 41 7.57 12.84 -2.30
CA LEU A 41 6.22 12.67 -1.74
C LEU A 41 5.71 13.95 -1.08
N VAL A 42 6.57 14.68 -0.37
CA VAL A 42 6.21 15.98 0.23
C VAL A 42 5.91 17.01 -0.87
N LEU A 43 6.78 17.11 -1.88
CA LEU A 43 6.58 17.99 -3.02
C LEU A 43 5.31 17.64 -3.82
N GLY A 44 5.04 16.35 -4.01
CA GLY A 44 3.82 15.85 -4.66
C GLY A 44 2.57 16.20 -3.87
N GLY A 45 2.61 16.08 -2.53
CA GLY A 45 1.52 16.53 -1.67
C GLY A 45 1.25 18.04 -1.78
N ILE A 46 2.32 18.84 -1.77
CA ILE A 46 2.22 20.31 -1.97
C ILE A 46 1.64 20.63 -3.35
N ALA A 47 2.11 19.95 -4.40
CA ALA A 47 1.62 20.13 -5.77
C ALA A 47 0.13 19.79 -5.89
N LEU A 48 -0.34 18.74 -5.20
CA LEU A 48 -1.75 18.36 -5.19
C LEU A 48 -2.62 19.41 -4.47
N VAL A 49 -2.16 19.92 -3.32
CA VAL A 49 -2.83 21.02 -2.62
C VAL A 49 -2.88 22.27 -3.51
N ALA A 50 -1.78 22.60 -4.18
CA ALA A 50 -1.72 23.71 -5.13
C ALA A 50 -2.70 23.51 -6.30
N ALA A 51 -2.80 22.32 -6.87
CA ALA A 51 -3.77 22.02 -7.93
C ALA A 51 -5.21 22.22 -7.44
N CYS A 52 -5.55 21.74 -6.24
CA CYS A 52 -6.86 21.98 -5.63
C CYS A 52 -7.16 23.46 -5.44
N LEU A 53 -6.17 24.26 -4.99
CA LEU A 53 -6.33 25.71 -4.83
C LEU A 53 -6.52 26.42 -6.18
N VAL A 54 -5.77 26.04 -7.21
CA VAL A 54 -5.89 26.59 -8.56
C VAL A 54 -7.27 26.32 -9.16
N LEU A 55 -7.77 25.09 -9.03
CA LEU A 55 -9.11 24.72 -9.49
C LEU A 55 -10.22 25.39 -8.67
N SER A 56 -10.04 25.52 -7.35
CA SER A 56 -10.99 26.26 -6.51
C SER A 56 -11.04 27.74 -6.89
N TYR A 57 -9.87 28.33 -7.18
CA TYR A 57 -9.76 29.69 -7.68
C TYR A 57 -10.46 29.86 -9.03
N SER A 58 -10.27 28.95 -9.99
CA SER A 58 -10.93 29.05 -11.31
C SER A 58 -12.46 29.04 -11.18
N VAL A 59 -12.99 28.20 -10.29
CA VAL A 59 -14.41 28.17 -9.94
C VAL A 59 -14.87 29.50 -9.34
N LEU A 60 -14.16 30.02 -8.33
CA LEU A 60 -14.54 31.28 -7.67
C LEU A 60 -14.58 32.46 -8.64
N ILE A 61 -13.55 32.62 -9.47
CA ILE A 61 -13.46 33.70 -10.45
C ILE A 61 -14.58 33.59 -11.48
N ARG A 62 -14.86 32.39 -11.98
CA ARG A 62 -15.92 32.16 -12.97
C ARG A 62 -17.30 32.54 -12.45
N TYR A 63 -17.60 32.27 -11.17
CA TYR A 63 -18.92 32.55 -10.60
C TYR A 63 -19.06 33.96 -10.03
N VAL A 64 -17.98 34.56 -9.50
CA VAL A 64 -18.04 35.89 -8.89
C VAL A 64 -17.77 36.98 -9.92
N LEU A 65 -16.70 36.83 -10.70
CA LEU A 65 -16.23 37.86 -11.64
C LEU A 65 -16.76 37.63 -13.07
N HIS A 66 -17.41 36.49 -13.34
CA HIS A 66 -17.97 36.14 -14.66
C HIS A 66 -16.97 36.14 -15.82
N GLU A 67 -15.67 36.13 -15.52
CA GLU A 67 -14.60 36.05 -16.52
C GLU A 67 -13.87 34.71 -16.39
N PRO A 68 -14.00 33.80 -17.36
CA PRO A 68 -13.22 32.57 -17.37
C PRO A 68 -11.76 32.89 -17.70
N THR A 69 -10.87 32.20 -17.01
CA THR A 69 -9.42 32.28 -17.16
C THR A 69 -8.91 30.94 -17.70
N GLU A 70 -8.00 30.99 -18.66
CA GLU A 70 -7.63 29.85 -19.51
C GLU A 70 -6.36 29.10 -19.08
N TRP A 71 -5.70 29.48 -17.97
CA TRP A 71 -4.39 28.90 -17.58
C TRP A 71 -4.49 27.86 -16.45
N GLN A 72 -5.61 27.85 -15.72
CA GLN A 72 -5.76 27.05 -14.51
C GLN A 72 -5.87 25.56 -14.80
N ASP A 73 -6.57 25.21 -15.87
CA ASP A 73 -6.87 23.82 -16.18
C ASP A 73 -5.58 23.05 -16.50
N GLU A 74 -4.70 23.61 -17.34
CA GLU A 74 -3.41 23.02 -17.69
C GLU A 74 -2.44 23.04 -16.52
N THR A 75 -2.43 24.14 -15.76
CA THR A 75 -1.58 24.22 -14.55
C THR A 75 -1.94 23.13 -13.56
N ALA A 76 -3.23 22.92 -13.31
CA ALA A 76 -3.71 21.86 -12.43
C ALA A 76 -3.35 20.47 -12.98
N VAL A 77 -3.54 20.23 -14.29
CA VAL A 77 -3.16 18.98 -14.94
C VAL A 77 -1.66 18.72 -14.80
N PHE A 78 -0.79 19.72 -15.03
CA PHE A 78 0.66 19.56 -14.95
C PHE A 78 1.11 19.25 -13.51
N LEU A 79 0.50 19.93 -12.52
CA LEU A 79 0.74 19.66 -11.10
C LEU A 79 0.32 18.24 -10.72
N ILE A 80 -0.85 17.78 -11.18
CA ILE A 80 -1.35 16.42 -10.90
C ILE A 80 -0.47 15.36 -11.57
N VAL A 81 -0.06 15.58 -12.82
CA VAL A 81 0.88 14.68 -13.54
C VAL A 81 2.20 14.59 -12.76
N GLY A 82 2.79 15.72 -12.41
CA GLY A 82 4.02 15.77 -11.61
C GLY A 82 3.86 15.05 -10.27
N ALA A 83 2.80 15.37 -9.52
CA ALA A 83 2.52 14.75 -8.23
C ALA A 83 2.35 13.24 -8.35
N THR A 84 1.62 12.76 -9.36
CA THR A 84 1.30 11.34 -9.55
C THR A 84 2.54 10.54 -9.92
N PHE A 85 3.24 10.93 -10.98
CA PHE A 85 4.36 10.13 -11.51
C PHE A 85 5.60 10.22 -10.64
N LEU A 86 5.94 11.39 -10.11
CA LEU A 86 7.11 11.52 -9.23
C LEU A 86 6.87 10.77 -7.92
N SER A 87 5.67 10.85 -7.32
CA SER A 87 5.36 10.16 -6.06
C SER A 87 5.28 8.65 -6.19
N ALA A 88 5.06 8.11 -7.40
CA ALA A 88 4.85 6.68 -7.62
C ALA A 88 5.99 5.82 -7.03
N ALA A 89 7.25 6.23 -7.23
CA ALA A 89 8.40 5.51 -6.68
C ALA A 89 8.40 5.48 -5.14
N GLY A 90 8.06 6.60 -4.51
CA GLY A 90 7.98 6.68 -3.04
C GLY A 90 6.82 5.88 -2.45
N VAL A 91 5.68 5.80 -3.15
CA VAL A 91 4.57 4.91 -2.77
C VAL A 91 4.96 3.45 -2.96
N GLN A 92 5.59 3.11 -4.08
CA GLN A 92 6.07 1.76 -4.38
C GLN A 92 7.12 1.29 -3.37
N ALA A 93 8.00 2.19 -2.91
CA ALA A 93 9.00 1.91 -1.88
C ALA A 93 8.35 1.45 -0.55
N LYS A 94 7.14 1.93 -0.24
CA LYS A 94 6.37 1.52 0.93
C LYS A 94 5.61 0.20 0.75
N ARG A 95 5.72 -0.45 -0.43
CA ARG A 95 5.09 -1.74 -0.79
C ARG A 95 3.59 -1.81 -0.42
N GLY A 96 2.81 -0.84 -0.90
CA GLY A 96 1.36 -0.74 -0.66
C GLY A 96 0.46 -1.75 -1.39
N HIS A 97 0.96 -2.92 -1.79
CA HIS A 97 0.16 -3.95 -2.47
C HIS A 97 -0.71 -4.76 -1.48
N VAL A 98 -1.51 -4.04 -0.67
CA VAL A 98 -2.44 -4.63 0.32
C VAL A 98 -3.46 -5.55 -0.36
N ALA A 99 -3.84 -5.26 -1.62
CA ALA A 99 -4.77 -6.08 -2.39
C ALA A 99 -4.22 -7.47 -2.75
N ILE A 100 -2.90 -7.64 -2.88
CA ILE A 100 -2.28 -8.92 -3.20
C ILE A 100 -2.13 -9.78 -1.94
N GLU A 101 -1.96 -9.15 -0.77
CA GLU A 101 -1.81 -9.79 0.54
C GLU A 101 -3.06 -10.59 0.97
N ALA A 102 -4.27 -10.15 0.61
CA ALA A 102 -5.49 -10.90 0.94
C ALA A 102 -5.51 -12.32 0.34
N LEU A 103 -4.92 -12.51 -0.85
CA LEU A 103 -4.81 -13.81 -1.51
C LEU A 103 -3.67 -14.67 -0.92
N THR A 104 -2.77 -14.08 -0.14
CA THR A 104 -1.58 -14.76 0.41
C THR A 104 -1.90 -15.65 1.60
N GLY A 105 -3.03 -15.44 2.27
CA GLY A 105 -3.49 -16.29 3.38
C GLY A 105 -3.88 -17.71 2.95
N LEU A 106 -4.10 -17.95 1.65
CA LEU A 106 -4.54 -19.24 1.10
C LEU A 106 -3.40 -20.05 0.47
N LEU A 107 -2.23 -19.44 0.23
CA LEU A 107 -1.14 -20.07 -0.51
C LEU A 107 0.04 -20.44 0.42
N SER A 108 0.75 -21.51 0.05
CA SER A 108 1.94 -21.93 0.80
C SER A 108 3.02 -20.83 0.77
N PRO A 109 3.83 -20.70 1.84
CA PRO A 109 4.80 -19.61 1.98
C PRO A 109 5.86 -19.55 0.88
N ALA A 110 6.06 -20.61 0.09
CA ALA A 110 7.03 -20.67 -1.00
C ALA A 110 6.45 -20.16 -2.33
N VAL A 111 5.22 -20.55 -2.66
CA VAL A 111 4.53 -20.13 -3.88
C VAL A 111 4.24 -18.63 -3.84
N ASN A 112 3.89 -18.12 -2.66
CA ASN A 112 3.67 -16.69 -2.49
C ASN A 112 4.93 -15.84 -2.80
N ARG A 113 6.13 -16.36 -2.51
CA ARG A 113 7.39 -15.64 -2.81
C ARG A 113 7.65 -15.58 -4.30
N MET A 114 7.48 -16.70 -4.99
CA MET A 114 7.70 -16.77 -6.44
C MET A 114 6.71 -15.84 -7.15
N ARG A 115 5.45 -15.83 -6.71
CA ARG A 115 4.42 -14.91 -7.21
C ARG A 115 4.85 -13.45 -7.07
N LEU A 116 5.30 -13.04 -5.88
CA LEU A 116 5.66 -11.64 -5.64
C LEU A 116 6.85 -11.19 -6.47
N VAL A 117 7.91 -12.02 -6.58
CA VAL A 117 9.06 -11.72 -7.44
C VAL A 117 8.65 -11.66 -8.91
N LEU A 118 7.78 -12.56 -9.37
CA LEU A 118 7.25 -12.55 -10.74
C LEU A 118 6.45 -11.27 -11.01
N VAL A 119 5.57 -10.87 -10.09
CA VAL A 119 4.80 -9.62 -10.21
C VAL A 119 5.74 -8.41 -10.26
N ASP A 120 6.78 -8.37 -9.43
CA ASP A 120 7.77 -7.29 -9.45
C ASP A 120 8.53 -7.25 -10.79
N ILE A 121 8.92 -8.40 -11.36
CA ILE A 121 9.60 -8.48 -12.66
C ILE A 121 8.69 -8.01 -13.80
N VAL A 122 7.44 -8.46 -13.83
CA VAL A 122 6.47 -8.03 -14.86
C VAL A 122 6.19 -6.53 -14.74
N SER A 123 6.03 -6.04 -13.50
CA SER A 123 5.84 -4.62 -13.22
C SER A 123 7.05 -3.80 -13.66
N LEU A 124 8.27 -4.28 -13.38
CA LEU A 124 9.51 -3.65 -13.85
C LEU A 124 9.54 -3.55 -15.38
N ALA A 125 9.22 -4.64 -16.09
CA ALA A 125 9.23 -4.64 -17.55
C ALA A 125 8.24 -3.60 -18.12
N PHE A 126 7.04 -3.54 -17.56
CA PHE A 126 6.02 -2.55 -17.95
C PHE A 126 6.48 -1.12 -17.66
N VAL A 127 6.96 -0.86 -16.44
CA VAL A 127 7.42 0.48 -16.03
C VAL A 127 8.63 0.93 -16.83
N ALA A 128 9.58 0.03 -17.12
CA ALA A 128 10.76 0.35 -17.94
C ALA A 128 10.38 0.69 -19.38
N PHE A 129 9.46 -0.07 -19.99
CA PHE A 129 8.91 0.26 -21.31
C PHE A 129 8.21 1.62 -21.30
N PHE A 130 7.39 1.88 -20.28
CA PHE A 130 6.67 3.14 -20.15
C PHE A 130 7.61 4.33 -19.92
N ALA A 131 8.69 4.15 -19.14
CA ALA A 131 9.72 5.16 -18.94
C ALA A 131 10.42 5.51 -20.28
N TRP A 132 10.76 4.50 -21.08
CA TRP A 132 11.34 4.73 -22.41
C TRP A 132 10.37 5.49 -23.32
N LYS A 133 9.10 5.07 -23.39
CA LYS A 133 8.07 5.78 -24.17
C LYS A 133 7.87 7.21 -23.70
N SER A 134 7.89 7.46 -22.40
CA SER A 134 7.77 8.80 -21.82
C SER A 134 8.93 9.70 -22.24
N TRP A 135 10.16 9.16 -22.32
CA TRP A 135 11.32 9.91 -22.81
C TRP A 135 11.21 10.23 -24.31
N SER A 136 10.68 9.30 -25.11
CA SER A 136 10.39 9.57 -26.53
C SER A 136 9.38 10.70 -26.69
N LEU A 137 8.29 10.69 -25.90
CA LEU A 137 7.28 11.75 -25.92
C LEU A 137 7.86 13.11 -25.50
N PHE A 138 8.72 13.13 -24.48
CA PHE A 138 9.42 14.35 -24.07
C PHE A 138 10.28 14.90 -25.21
N HIS A 139 11.06 14.04 -25.86
CA HIS A 139 11.92 14.44 -26.96
C HIS A 139 11.13 15.00 -28.15
N GLU A 140 10.08 14.29 -28.56
CA GLU A 140 9.18 14.72 -29.64
C GLU A 140 8.52 16.06 -29.31
N ALA A 141 8.00 16.23 -28.08
CA ALA A 141 7.41 17.50 -27.66
C ALA A 141 8.40 18.66 -27.58
N TRP A 142 9.67 18.37 -27.28
CA TRP A 142 10.73 19.37 -27.24
C TRP A 142 11.17 19.79 -28.66
N GLU A 143 11.35 18.83 -29.57
CA GLU A 143 11.77 19.08 -30.95
C GLU A 143 10.67 19.74 -31.79
N ASP A 144 9.44 19.23 -31.71
CA ASP A 144 8.31 19.74 -32.48
C ASP A 144 7.68 20.99 -31.84
N GLY A 145 8.15 21.38 -30.64
CA GLY A 145 7.59 22.52 -29.90
C GLY A 145 6.12 22.35 -29.55
N GLN A 146 5.71 21.13 -29.19
CA GLN A 146 4.30 20.81 -28.97
C GLN A 146 3.72 21.63 -27.81
N ILE A 147 2.59 22.26 -28.08
CA ILE A 147 1.81 23.02 -27.10
C ILE A 147 0.46 22.36 -26.84
N SER A 148 -0.10 22.63 -25.66
CA SER A 148 -1.47 22.24 -25.36
C SER A 148 -2.45 22.81 -26.39
N GLN A 149 -3.53 22.08 -26.68
CA GLN A 149 -4.60 22.52 -27.61
C GLN A 149 -5.54 23.57 -27.00
N SER A 150 -5.16 24.17 -25.88
CA SER A 150 -5.93 25.22 -25.23
C SER A 150 -5.51 26.60 -25.69
N THR A 151 -6.33 27.60 -25.38
CA THR A 151 -6.07 29.00 -25.71
C THR A 151 -4.79 29.52 -25.07
N TRP A 152 -4.40 29.01 -23.90
CA TRP A 152 -3.14 29.37 -23.24
C TRP A 152 -1.92 28.69 -23.85
N GLY A 153 -2.08 27.47 -24.39
CA GLY A 153 -1.05 26.76 -25.14
C GLY A 153 0.30 26.57 -24.43
N PRO A 154 0.36 26.15 -23.15
CA PRO A 154 1.65 25.87 -22.51
C PRO A 154 2.38 24.69 -23.18
N PRO A 155 3.72 24.68 -23.14
CA PRO A 155 4.49 23.64 -23.79
C PRO A 155 4.38 22.30 -23.06
N LEU A 156 4.18 21.22 -23.83
CA LEU A 156 3.92 19.87 -23.31
C LEU A 156 5.18 19.12 -22.87
N TRP A 157 6.37 19.63 -23.16
CA TRP A 157 7.61 19.01 -22.69
C TRP A 157 7.70 18.98 -21.16
N ILE A 158 7.06 19.92 -20.45
CA ILE A 158 7.07 20.00 -18.98
C ILE A 158 6.40 18.75 -18.35
N PRO A 159 5.11 18.46 -18.61
CA PRO A 159 4.45 17.29 -18.04
C PRO A 159 5.09 15.98 -18.53
N TYR A 160 5.56 15.90 -19.78
CA TYR A 160 6.24 14.70 -20.28
C TYR A 160 7.58 14.45 -19.61
N LEU A 161 8.34 15.51 -19.30
CA LEU A 161 9.58 15.39 -18.53
C LEU A 161 9.31 14.87 -17.12
N LEU A 162 8.30 15.43 -16.44
CA LEU A 162 7.90 14.99 -15.09
C LEU A 162 7.47 13.52 -15.09
N MET A 163 6.67 13.12 -16.08
CA MET A 163 6.26 11.74 -16.29
C MET A 163 7.47 10.83 -16.53
N ALA A 164 8.38 11.20 -17.44
CA ALA A 164 9.54 10.39 -17.77
C ALA A 164 10.48 10.24 -16.56
N ALA A 165 10.77 11.33 -15.84
CA ALA A 165 11.57 11.31 -14.63
C ALA A 165 10.95 10.42 -13.54
N GLY A 166 9.64 10.55 -13.28
CA GLY A 166 8.93 9.74 -12.29
C GLY A 166 8.94 8.25 -12.63
N MET A 167 8.74 7.90 -13.90
CA MET A 167 8.74 6.52 -14.37
C MET A 167 10.15 5.88 -14.36
N SER A 168 11.19 6.66 -14.67
CA SER A 168 12.58 6.22 -14.49
C SER A 168 12.90 5.93 -13.03
N LEU A 169 12.45 6.79 -12.12
CA LEU A 169 12.66 6.60 -10.68
C LEU A 169 11.89 5.38 -10.15
N LEU A 170 10.66 5.17 -10.62
CA LEU A 170 9.86 3.99 -10.28
C LEU A 170 10.52 2.70 -10.80
N SER A 171 11.07 2.71 -12.01
CA SER A 171 11.84 1.59 -12.57
C SER A 171 13.04 1.25 -11.69
N LEU A 172 13.82 2.27 -11.28
CA LEU A 172 14.93 2.08 -10.36
C LEU A 172 14.47 1.48 -9.02
N GLN A 173 13.34 1.92 -8.49
CA GLN A 173 12.76 1.38 -7.26
C GLN A 173 12.43 -0.11 -7.38
N PHE A 174 11.85 -0.55 -8.49
CA PHE A 174 11.60 -1.96 -8.75
C PHE A 174 12.88 -2.79 -8.85
N VAL A 175 13.92 -2.26 -9.53
CA VAL A 175 15.23 -2.93 -9.60
C VAL A 175 15.83 -3.14 -8.22
N LEU A 176 15.80 -2.11 -7.35
CA LEU A 176 16.29 -2.22 -5.97
C LEU A 176 15.50 -3.28 -5.18
N GLN A 177 14.17 -3.29 -5.31
CA GLN A 177 13.30 -4.24 -4.64
C GLN A 177 13.56 -5.70 -5.06
N ILE A 178 13.78 -5.94 -6.36
CA ILE A 178 14.10 -7.27 -6.88
C ILE A 178 15.51 -7.69 -6.43
N ALA A 179 16.49 -6.77 -6.50
CA ALA A 179 17.85 -7.05 -6.06
C ALA A 179 17.91 -7.42 -4.57
N GLU A 180 17.19 -6.69 -3.71
CA GLU A 180 17.07 -7.02 -2.29
C GLU A 180 16.42 -8.39 -2.06
N ALA A 181 15.34 -8.69 -2.79
CA ALA A 181 14.63 -9.97 -2.68
C ALA A 181 15.50 -11.17 -3.09
N VAL A 182 16.35 -11.00 -4.12
CA VAL A 182 17.26 -12.05 -4.61
C VAL A 182 18.48 -12.21 -3.70
N LEU A 183 19.10 -11.13 -3.22
CA LEU A 183 20.36 -11.17 -2.47
C LEU A 183 20.18 -11.54 -0.99
N TYR A 184 19.20 -10.97 -0.31
CA TYR A 184 19.04 -11.09 1.15
C TYR A 184 17.82 -11.93 1.55
N GLY A 185 17.16 -12.51 0.55
CA GLY A 185 15.97 -13.29 0.74
C GLY A 185 14.76 -12.46 1.19
N PRO A 186 13.59 -13.07 1.22
CA PRO A 186 12.32 -12.33 1.20
C PRO A 186 11.88 -11.72 2.53
N ARG A 187 12.57 -12.04 3.63
CA ARG A 187 12.29 -11.48 4.97
C ARG A 187 12.91 -10.08 5.18
N SER A 188 13.94 -9.72 4.41
CA SER A 188 14.63 -8.43 4.50
C SER A 188 14.02 -7.36 3.58
N ALA A 189 13.37 -7.78 2.49
CA ALA A 189 12.70 -6.90 1.52
C ALA A 189 11.39 -6.26 2.02
N GLY A 190 11.12 -6.29 3.33
CA GLY A 190 9.95 -5.63 3.92
C GLY A 190 8.60 -6.24 3.54
N TRP A 191 8.52 -7.52 3.16
CA TRP A 191 7.23 -8.22 3.22
C TRP A 191 6.77 -8.20 4.67
N ALA A 192 5.78 -7.36 4.97
CA ALA A 192 5.04 -7.43 6.21
C ALA A 192 4.65 -8.90 6.40
N LYS A 193 4.81 -9.41 7.62
CA LYS A 193 4.26 -10.72 7.95
C LYS A 193 2.79 -10.64 7.55
N PRO A 194 2.31 -11.48 6.61
CA PRO A 194 0.89 -11.48 6.29
C PRO A 194 0.19 -11.69 7.62
N LYS A 195 -0.72 -10.78 7.99
CA LYS A 195 -1.61 -10.97 9.12
C LYS A 195 -2.45 -12.18 8.76
N ILE A 196 -1.96 -13.37 9.10
CA ILE A 196 -2.69 -14.62 8.97
C ILE A 196 -3.97 -14.36 9.77
N GLY A 197 -5.11 -14.45 9.09
CA GLY A 197 -6.35 -13.75 9.46
C GLY A 197 -6.67 -13.76 10.94
N ILE A 198 -7.33 -12.70 11.43
CA ILE A 198 -7.63 -12.37 12.84
C ILE A 198 -7.73 -13.58 13.80
N GLY A 199 -8.36 -14.69 13.40
CA GLY A 199 -8.40 -15.92 14.21
C GLY A 199 -7.05 -16.59 14.54
N ALA A 200 -6.03 -16.50 13.68
CA ALA A 200 -4.71 -17.08 13.93
C ALA A 200 -3.87 -16.25 14.90
N ASP A 201 -3.95 -14.92 14.82
CA ASP A 201 -3.32 -14.02 15.80
C ASP A 201 -4.05 -14.09 17.15
N VAL A 202 -5.39 -14.15 17.16
CA VAL A 202 -6.19 -14.34 18.39
C VAL A 202 -5.86 -15.66 19.09
N ASN A 203 -5.78 -16.78 18.35
CA ASN A 203 -5.42 -18.09 18.93
C ASN A 203 -3.97 -18.16 19.42
N ARG A 204 -3.07 -17.34 18.85
CA ARG A 204 -1.67 -17.26 19.25
C ARG A 204 -1.50 -16.42 20.51
N ASP A 205 -2.18 -15.27 20.59
CA ASP A 205 -2.23 -14.42 21.78
C ASP A 205 -2.90 -15.13 22.96
N MET A 206 -3.89 -15.99 22.71
CA MET A 206 -4.53 -16.83 23.73
C MET A 206 -3.60 -17.92 24.27
N ARG A 207 -2.67 -18.45 23.47
CA ARG A 207 -1.68 -19.45 23.94
C ARG A 207 -0.62 -18.85 24.86
N ASP A 208 -0.26 -17.59 24.64
CA ASP A 208 0.72 -16.86 25.44
C ASP A 208 0.11 -16.27 26.73
N ARG A 209 -1.22 -16.38 26.89
CA ARG A 209 -1.99 -15.96 28.08
C ARG A 209 -2.78 -17.12 28.69
N PRO A 210 -2.11 -18.03 29.43
CA PRO A 210 -2.78 -19.14 30.12
C PRO A 210 -3.77 -18.69 31.21
N ASP A 211 -3.77 -17.41 31.58
CA ASP A 211 -4.77 -16.76 32.43
C ASP A 211 -6.11 -16.47 31.72
N LEU A 212 -6.11 -16.45 30.38
CA LEU A 212 -7.29 -16.21 29.55
C LEU A 212 -7.81 -17.47 28.84
N THR A 213 -7.12 -18.62 28.98
CA THR A 213 -7.72 -19.89 28.58
C THR A 213 -8.96 -20.10 29.44
N PRO A 214 -10.17 -20.21 28.85
CA PRO A 214 -11.34 -20.49 29.64
C PRO A 214 -11.14 -21.85 30.33
N GLU A 215 -10.94 -21.87 31.64
CA GLU A 215 -10.94 -23.10 32.45
C GLU A 215 -12.35 -23.74 32.55
N GLY A 216 -13.22 -23.43 31.59
CA GLY A 216 -14.58 -23.93 31.49
C GLY A 216 -14.66 -25.07 30.46
N PRO A 217 -15.62 -26.00 30.63
CA PRO A 217 -15.85 -27.04 29.64
C PRO A 217 -16.11 -26.40 28.27
N ASP A 218 -15.45 -26.96 27.25
CA ASP A 218 -15.49 -26.48 25.88
C ASP A 218 -16.97 -26.33 25.44
N PRO A 219 -17.46 -25.14 25.03
CA PRO A 219 -18.87 -24.96 24.67
C PRO A 219 -19.32 -25.85 23.49
N LEU A 220 -18.36 -26.43 22.77
CA LEU A 220 -18.60 -27.44 21.74
C LEU A 220 -18.83 -28.86 22.29
N GLU A 221 -18.33 -29.20 23.48
CA GLU A 221 -18.58 -30.52 24.10
C GLU A 221 -19.99 -30.62 24.68
N SER A 222 -20.52 -29.55 25.30
CA SER A 222 -21.85 -29.57 25.92
C SER A 222 -23.00 -29.76 24.93
N THR A 223 -22.74 -29.50 23.64
CA THR A 223 -23.74 -29.62 22.57
C THR A 223 -23.78 -31.02 21.96
N ILE A 224 -22.70 -31.82 22.10
CA ILE A 224 -22.57 -33.11 21.38
C ILE A 224 -22.89 -34.32 22.28
N THR A 225 -22.83 -34.18 23.60
CA THR A 225 -23.20 -35.27 24.51
C THR A 225 -24.63 -35.10 25.05
N PRO A 226 -25.65 -35.80 24.53
CA PRO A 226 -26.93 -35.89 25.22
C PRO A 226 -26.72 -36.64 26.53
N LYS A 227 -26.94 -35.93 27.64
CA LYS A 227 -26.97 -36.42 29.01
C LYS A 227 -27.79 -37.71 29.09
N ALA A 228 -27.12 -38.85 29.25
CA ALA A 228 -27.77 -40.14 29.45
C ALA A 228 -28.68 -40.06 30.69
N ALA A 229 -29.99 -40.20 30.47
CA ALA A 229 -30.96 -40.25 31.55
C ALA A 229 -30.82 -41.59 32.30
N PRO A 230 -30.78 -41.59 33.65
CA PRO A 230 -30.70 -42.83 34.42
C PRO A 230 -32.01 -43.62 34.27
N ILE A 231 -31.90 -44.85 33.75
CA ILE A 231 -33.00 -45.82 33.64
C ILE A 231 -33.41 -46.21 35.08
N ARG A 232 -34.61 -45.79 35.52
CA ARG A 232 -35.17 -46.24 36.80
C ARG A 232 -35.61 -47.70 36.67
N PRO A 233 -35.27 -48.59 37.63
CA PRO A 233 -35.79 -49.95 37.64
C PRO A 233 -37.28 -49.94 37.96
N VAL A 234 -38.07 -50.60 37.11
CA VAL A 234 -39.51 -50.82 37.30
C VAL A 234 -39.70 -51.84 38.41
N THR A 235 -40.18 -51.39 39.58
CA THR A 235 -40.63 -52.26 40.66
C THR A 235 -41.96 -52.90 40.29
N THR A 236 -41.95 -54.21 40.05
CA THR A 236 -43.15 -55.05 39.98
C THR A 236 -43.63 -55.35 41.40
N THR A 237 -44.71 -54.70 41.82
CA THR A 237 -45.50 -55.10 42.99
C THR A 237 -46.91 -55.40 42.52
N GLY A 238 -47.29 -56.68 42.55
CA GLY A 238 -48.64 -57.14 42.26
C GLY A 238 -49.59 -56.95 43.44
N GLY A 239 -50.90 -57.05 43.18
CA GLY A 239 -51.92 -57.21 44.21
C GLY A 239 -53.32 -56.73 43.84
N LYS A 240 -54.15 -57.68 43.37
CA LYS A 240 -55.59 -57.91 43.66
C LYS A 240 -56.52 -56.70 43.86
N ALA A 241 -57.57 -56.64 43.05
CA ALA A 241 -58.96 -56.95 43.44
C ALA A 241 -59.82 -57.13 42.18
#